data_AF-A0A3P8MLD8-F1
#
_entry.id   AF-A0A3P8MLD8-F1
#
_cell.length_a   1.000
_cell.length_b   1.000
_cell.length_c   1.000
_cell.angle_alpha   90.00
_cell.angle_beta   90.00
_cell.angle_gamma   90.00
#
_symmetry.space_group_name_H-M   'P 1'
#
loop_
_entity.id
_entity.type
_entity.pdbx_description
1 polymer ?
#
loop_
_entity_poly.entity_id
_entity_poly.type
_entity_poly.pdbx_seq_one_letter_code
_entity_poly.pdbx_strand_id
1 'polypeptide(L)'
;MFKKNPPQPETGSVQDVVSRESKKFYRLYKSHVLSKMALTIIGIGFAGYSGFTMYQDKQKNGKGADHIAVIRIHGEMGTGSPTGDGVIIARALREAWDNPHAKAILIEAESGGGGPSDAINIYREINELRNSLHGAPGLTIEDSDPTASSNKKEVPPAANDAVKQALLKAVGTGKGTLPAAARDVRPIIVSIKNMCASACYYAASPADAVYADPNAIIGSIGVRMDHWDVSKIMDRLGVANEPLTAGAWKASLDPWRPIDDETKAFLHSELLDKMHEQFIRDVEAGRAGKLLSREQADKEQLYTGRFWLGDRAKAFGLIDDTATSTEVRERLSIVYGTTRFRDYNAPKASLSSMLGLSLDVNLKEALSGALNATSTVR
;
A
#
# COMPACT_ATOMS: atom_id res chain seq x y z
N MET A 1 48.86 3.03 -55.38
CA MET A 1 49.23 1.99 -56.37
C MET A 1 49.21 0.65 -55.67
N PHE A 2 48.16 -0.16 -55.86
CA PHE A 2 48.18 -1.63 -55.89
C PHE A 2 46.74 -2.06 -56.22
N LYS A 3 46.43 -2.15 -57.53
CA LYS A 3 45.22 -2.81 -58.03
C LYS A 3 45.28 -4.27 -57.56
N LYS A 4 44.40 -4.69 -56.64
CA LYS A 4 44.02 -6.10 -56.52
C LYS A 4 42.87 -6.33 -57.48
N ASN A 5 43.10 -7.17 -58.49
CA ASN A 5 42.08 -7.62 -59.43
C ASN A 5 40.86 -8.18 -58.67
N PRO A 6 39.63 -7.98 -59.18
CA PRO A 6 38.47 -8.71 -58.66
C PRO A 6 38.69 -10.22 -58.86
N PRO A 7 38.28 -11.08 -57.91
CA PRO A 7 38.39 -12.52 -58.09
C PRO A 7 37.58 -12.95 -59.32
N GLN A 8 38.22 -13.74 -60.18
CA GLN A 8 37.62 -14.34 -61.38
C GLN A 8 36.41 -15.21 -61.01
N PRO A 9 35.35 -15.26 -61.85
CA PRO A 9 34.25 -16.19 -61.63
C PRO A 9 34.73 -17.63 -61.88
N GLU A 10 34.89 -18.40 -60.81
CA GLU A 10 35.23 -19.82 -60.90
C GLU A 10 34.05 -20.61 -61.48
N THR A 11 34.24 -21.20 -62.66
CA THR A 11 33.27 -22.02 -63.39
C THR A 11 33.23 -23.45 -62.83
N GLY A 12 32.38 -23.68 -61.82
CA GLY A 12 31.94 -25.02 -61.43
C GLY A 12 30.61 -25.38 -62.11
N SER A 13 30.25 -26.66 -62.19
CA SER A 13 28.93 -27.04 -62.71
C SER A 13 27.81 -26.45 -61.83
N VAL A 14 26.61 -26.28 -62.38
CA VAL A 14 25.44 -25.77 -61.60
C VAL A 14 25.24 -26.61 -60.33
N GLN A 15 25.53 -27.92 -60.38
CA GLN A 15 25.47 -28.82 -59.23
C GLN A 15 26.52 -28.49 -58.16
N ASP A 16 27.72 -28.05 -58.55
CA ASP A 16 28.79 -27.67 -57.62
C ASP A 16 28.47 -26.36 -56.89
N VAL A 17 27.88 -25.39 -57.60
CA VAL A 17 27.45 -24.12 -57.01
C VAL A 17 26.27 -24.35 -56.05
N VAL A 18 25.27 -25.13 -56.47
CA VAL A 18 24.11 -25.48 -55.63
C VAL A 18 24.54 -26.29 -54.40
N SER A 19 25.45 -27.25 -54.55
CA SER A 19 25.96 -28.04 -53.41
C SER A 19 26.80 -27.20 -52.44
N ARG A 20 27.55 -26.20 -52.94
CA ARG A 20 28.34 -25.28 -52.10
C ARG A 20 27.45 -24.32 -51.32
N GLU A 21 26.46 -23.72 -51.97
CA GLU A 21 25.54 -22.77 -51.32
C GLU A 21 24.57 -23.48 -50.36
N SER A 22 24.08 -24.68 -50.70
CA SER A 22 23.31 -25.50 -49.75
C SER A 22 24.14 -25.92 -48.53
N LYS A 23 25.43 -26.27 -48.67
CA LYS A 23 26.33 -26.54 -47.54
C LYS A 23 26.59 -25.30 -46.68
N LYS A 24 26.61 -24.10 -47.24
CA LYS A 24 26.71 -22.84 -46.47
C LYS A 24 25.40 -22.55 -45.74
N PHE A 25 24.26 -22.65 -46.44
CA PHE A 25 22.93 -22.45 -45.87
C PHE A 25 22.66 -23.45 -44.72
N TYR A 26 22.97 -24.73 -44.91
CA TYR A 26 22.80 -25.75 -43.87
C TYR A 26 23.68 -25.47 -42.65
N ARG A 27 24.92 -24.97 -42.83
CA ARG A 27 25.78 -24.56 -41.71
C ARG A 27 25.21 -23.37 -40.95
N LEU A 28 24.71 -22.35 -41.66
CA LEU A 28 24.08 -21.18 -41.04
C LEU A 28 22.76 -21.56 -40.33
N TYR A 29 21.91 -22.35 -40.98
CA TYR A 29 20.67 -22.86 -40.41
C TYR A 29 20.93 -23.71 -39.16
N LYS A 30 21.88 -24.66 -39.23
CA LYS A 30 22.28 -25.48 -38.08
C LYS A 30 22.82 -24.63 -36.93
N SER A 31 23.66 -23.63 -37.23
CA SER A 31 24.17 -22.70 -36.21
C SER A 31 23.04 -21.90 -35.55
N HIS A 32 22.03 -21.47 -36.32
CA HIS A 32 20.91 -20.70 -35.82
C HIS A 32 19.91 -21.55 -35.01
N VAL A 33 19.67 -22.80 -35.42
CA VAL A 33 18.84 -23.75 -34.66
C VAL A 33 19.55 -24.14 -33.36
N LEU A 34 20.86 -24.42 -33.41
CA LEU A 34 21.64 -24.76 -32.21
C LEU A 34 21.72 -23.59 -31.23
N SER A 35 21.88 -22.34 -31.71
CA SER A 35 21.89 -21.18 -30.82
C SER A 35 20.53 -20.95 -30.16
N LYS A 36 19.43 -21.12 -30.91
CA LYS A 36 18.07 -21.06 -30.34
C LYS A 36 17.84 -22.18 -29.31
N MET A 37 18.24 -23.41 -29.59
CA MET A 37 18.13 -24.51 -28.62
C MET A 37 18.95 -24.25 -27.36
N ALA A 38 20.17 -23.75 -27.50
CA ALA A 38 21.02 -23.39 -26.36
C ALA A 38 20.39 -22.28 -25.51
N LEU A 39 19.86 -21.23 -26.13
CA LEU A 39 19.16 -20.15 -25.43
C LEU A 39 17.88 -20.65 -24.74
N THR A 40 17.11 -21.54 -25.36
CA THR A 40 15.92 -22.14 -24.74
C THR A 40 16.29 -23.00 -23.54
N ILE A 41 17.35 -23.80 -23.62
CA ILE A 41 17.82 -24.61 -22.49
C ILE A 41 18.31 -23.73 -21.34
N ILE A 42 19.06 -22.66 -21.64
CA ILE A 42 19.48 -21.66 -20.65
C ILE A 42 18.25 -21.00 -20.01
N GLY A 43 17.26 -20.62 -20.80
CA GLY A 43 16.00 -20.02 -20.32
C GLY A 43 15.21 -20.97 -19.41
N ILE A 44 15.09 -22.25 -19.77
CA ILE A 44 14.44 -23.27 -18.93
C ILE A 44 15.24 -23.49 -17.64
N GLY A 45 16.58 -23.54 -17.72
CA GLY A 45 17.45 -23.65 -16.56
C GLY A 45 17.29 -22.46 -15.60
N PHE A 46 17.22 -21.24 -16.16
CA PHE A 46 17.01 -20.02 -15.38
C PHE A 46 15.62 -19.98 -14.74
N ALA A 47 14.58 -20.37 -15.48
CA ALA A 47 13.22 -20.48 -14.95
C ALA A 47 13.10 -21.55 -13.87
N GLY A 48 13.76 -22.71 -14.05
CA GLY A 48 13.83 -23.78 -13.06
C GLY A 48 14.57 -23.36 -11.79
N TYR A 49 15.72 -22.68 -11.93
CA TYR A 49 16.48 -22.14 -10.80
C TYR A 49 15.69 -21.05 -10.05
N SER A 50 15.04 -20.15 -10.78
CA SER A 50 14.17 -19.11 -10.22
C SER A 50 12.95 -19.72 -9.49
N GLY A 51 12.31 -20.73 -10.10
CA GLY A 51 11.21 -21.46 -9.48
C GLY A 51 11.65 -22.23 -8.23
N PHE A 52 12.85 -22.82 -8.24
CA PHE A 52 13.41 -23.55 -7.10
C PHE A 52 13.81 -22.62 -5.95
N THR A 53 14.40 -21.46 -6.24
CA THR A 53 14.70 -20.44 -5.21
C THR A 53 13.42 -19.87 -4.61
N MET A 54 12.38 -19.60 -5.41
CA MET A 54 11.06 -19.21 -4.91
C MET A 54 10.39 -20.32 -4.09
N TYR A 55 10.53 -21.58 -4.50
CA TYR A 55 10.00 -22.72 -3.75
C TYR A 55 10.69 -22.87 -2.38
N GLN A 56 12.02 -22.73 -2.35
CA GLN A 56 12.77 -22.73 -1.10
C GLN A 56 12.42 -21.53 -0.21
N ASP A 57 12.25 -20.34 -0.79
CA ASP A 57 11.86 -19.15 -0.03
C ASP A 57 10.43 -19.29 0.52
N LYS A 58 9.50 -19.84 -0.25
CA LYS A 58 8.14 -20.16 0.19
C LYS A 58 8.08 -21.26 1.24
N GLN A 59 9.05 -22.19 1.26
CA GLN A 59 9.23 -23.16 2.33
C GLN A 59 9.84 -22.53 3.59
N LYS A 60 10.89 -21.70 3.45
CA LYS A 60 11.55 -21.00 4.57
C LYS A 60 10.69 -19.89 5.20
N ASN A 61 9.79 -19.29 4.42
CA ASN A 61 8.85 -18.23 4.81
C ASN A 61 7.40 -18.73 4.81
N GLY A 62 7.21 -20.06 4.76
CA GLY A 62 5.90 -20.71 4.76
C GLY A 62 5.12 -20.44 6.06
N LYS A 63 3.80 -20.57 5.96
CA LYS A 63 2.82 -20.43 7.07
C LYS A 63 3.29 -21.24 8.29
N GLY A 64 3.97 -20.61 9.25
CA GLY A 64 4.50 -21.33 10.43
C GLY A 64 5.62 -20.65 11.22
N ALA A 65 6.33 -19.67 10.65
CA ALA A 65 7.42 -18.98 11.36
C ALA A 65 6.94 -17.66 11.99
N ASP A 66 7.36 -17.41 13.23
CA ASP A 66 7.11 -16.16 13.94
C ASP A 66 7.72 -14.95 13.20
N HIS A 67 6.92 -13.91 13.01
CA HIS A 67 7.29 -12.74 12.22
C HIS A 67 6.58 -11.47 12.72
N ILE A 68 7.07 -10.32 12.25
CA ILE A 68 6.38 -9.05 12.34
C ILE A 68 5.52 -8.90 11.07
N ALA A 69 4.22 -8.68 11.23
CA ALA A 69 3.35 -8.38 10.10
C ALA A 69 3.56 -6.93 9.65
N VAL A 70 3.71 -6.72 8.35
CA VAL A 70 3.92 -5.40 7.75
C VAL A 70 2.73 -5.06 6.86
N ILE A 71 2.17 -3.88 7.08
CA ILE A 71 1.07 -3.32 6.30
C ILE A 71 1.52 -1.94 5.83
N ARG A 72 1.40 -1.66 4.53
CA ARG A 72 1.86 -0.39 3.95
C ARG A 72 0.68 0.53 3.68
N ILE A 73 0.78 1.77 4.15
CA ILE A 73 -0.05 2.88 3.70
C ILE A 73 0.86 3.76 2.84
N HIS A 74 0.72 3.71 1.53
CA HIS A 74 1.63 4.40 0.62
C HIS A 74 0.88 5.09 -0.53
N GLY A 75 1.28 6.32 -0.82
CA GLY A 75 0.70 7.14 -1.87
C GLY A 75 -0.63 7.77 -1.43
N GLU A 76 -1.45 8.16 -2.39
CA GLU A 76 -2.79 8.69 -2.12
C GLU A 76 -3.71 7.59 -1.56
N MET A 77 -4.47 7.94 -0.52
CA MET A 77 -5.48 7.07 0.07
C MET A 77 -6.80 7.18 -0.71
N GLY A 78 -7.29 6.06 -1.21
CA GLY A 78 -8.47 6.06 -2.04
C GLY A 78 -8.79 4.68 -2.58
N THR A 79 -10.05 4.50 -2.95
CA THR A 79 -10.57 3.27 -3.53
C THR A 79 -9.75 2.80 -4.73
N GLY A 80 -9.39 1.52 -4.74
CA GLY A 80 -8.60 0.90 -5.81
C GLY A 80 -7.08 1.01 -5.64
N SER A 81 -6.57 1.79 -4.68
CA SER A 81 -5.15 1.81 -4.33
C SER A 81 -4.78 0.59 -3.48
N PRO A 82 -3.86 -0.31 -3.90
CA PRO A 82 -3.49 -1.50 -3.12
C PRO A 82 -2.96 -1.19 -1.71
N THR A 83 -2.39 0.01 -1.54
CA THR A 83 -1.79 0.51 -0.30
C THR A 83 -2.44 1.80 0.20
N GLY A 84 -3.61 2.17 -0.32
CA GLY A 84 -4.33 3.38 0.06
C GLY A 84 -5.83 3.16 0.24
N ASP A 85 -6.37 2.05 -0.25
CA ASP A 85 -7.76 1.65 -0.08
C ASP A 85 -8.00 1.12 1.33
N GLY A 86 -8.93 1.74 2.03
CA GLY A 86 -9.21 1.44 3.43
C GLY A 86 -9.75 0.04 3.66
N VAL A 87 -10.48 -0.53 2.69
CA VAL A 87 -11.02 -1.91 2.79
C VAL A 87 -9.89 -2.93 2.63
N ILE A 88 -8.96 -2.69 1.71
CA ILE A 88 -7.79 -3.56 1.52
C ILE A 88 -6.90 -3.54 2.76
N ILE A 89 -6.63 -2.35 3.31
CA ILE A 89 -5.79 -2.18 4.50
C ILE A 89 -6.48 -2.78 5.73
N ALA A 90 -7.77 -2.55 5.93
CA ALA A 90 -8.52 -3.12 7.05
C ALA A 90 -8.52 -4.66 7.01
N ARG A 91 -8.73 -5.25 5.83
CA ARG A 91 -8.61 -6.71 5.66
C ARG A 91 -7.21 -7.21 5.97
N ALA A 92 -6.17 -6.52 5.52
CA ALA A 92 -4.79 -6.88 5.81
C ALA A 92 -4.46 -6.81 7.31
N LEU A 93 -5.01 -5.83 8.02
CA LEU A 93 -4.93 -5.72 9.48
C LEU A 93 -5.57 -6.93 10.16
N ARG A 94 -6.79 -7.31 9.76
CA ARG A 94 -7.47 -8.50 10.29
C ARG A 94 -6.69 -9.78 10.00
N GLU A 95 -6.24 -9.98 8.77
CA GLU A 95 -5.45 -11.15 8.37
C GLU A 95 -4.14 -11.27 9.18
N ALA A 96 -3.49 -10.14 9.45
CA ALA A 96 -2.31 -10.09 10.30
C ALA A 96 -2.63 -10.40 11.76
N TRP A 97 -3.73 -9.84 12.27
CA TRP A 97 -4.16 -10.04 13.65
C TRP A 97 -4.54 -11.49 13.95
N ASP A 98 -5.25 -12.14 13.03
CA ASP A 98 -5.70 -13.53 13.21
C ASP A 98 -4.58 -14.56 13.01
N ASN A 99 -3.42 -14.14 12.50
CA ASN A 99 -2.29 -15.04 12.32
C ASN A 99 -1.58 -15.32 13.66
N PRO A 100 -1.50 -16.59 14.13
CA PRO A 100 -0.85 -16.93 15.41
C PRO A 100 0.68 -16.69 15.41
N HIS A 101 1.28 -16.57 14.23
CA HIS A 101 2.71 -16.31 14.07
C HIS A 101 3.04 -14.82 13.91
N ALA A 102 2.05 -13.95 13.73
CA ALA A 102 2.28 -12.51 13.75
C ALA A 102 2.42 -12.06 15.21
N LYS A 103 3.60 -11.54 15.58
CA LYS A 103 3.90 -11.12 16.97
C LYS A 103 3.68 -9.63 17.23
N ALA A 104 3.70 -8.84 16.17
CA ALA A 104 3.31 -7.44 16.16
C ALA A 104 2.82 -7.06 14.75
N ILE A 105 2.07 -5.97 14.66
CA ILE A 105 1.69 -5.35 13.41
C ILE A 105 2.45 -4.02 13.28
N LEU A 106 3.24 -3.90 12.23
CA LEU A 106 3.93 -2.68 11.83
C LEU A 106 3.23 -2.09 10.60
N ILE A 107 2.66 -0.91 10.77
CA ILE A 107 2.13 -0.10 9.67
C ILE A 107 3.24 0.86 9.21
N GLU A 108 3.73 0.67 7.99
CA GLU A 108 4.67 1.61 7.35
C GLU A 108 3.87 2.65 6.57
N ALA A 109 3.89 3.90 7.05
CA ALA A 109 3.04 4.98 6.55
C ALA A 109 3.85 6.03 5.78
N GLU A 110 3.45 6.28 4.55
CA GLU A 110 3.99 7.28 3.64
C GLU A 110 2.88 7.82 2.71
N SER A 111 2.06 8.74 3.24
CA SER A 111 0.89 9.26 2.52
C SER A 111 0.55 10.70 2.92
N GLY A 112 0.17 11.51 1.92
CA GLY A 112 -0.38 12.85 2.15
C GLY A 112 -1.85 12.86 2.58
N GLY A 113 -2.51 11.69 2.58
CA GLY A 113 -3.93 11.54 2.85
C GLY A 113 -4.73 11.17 1.60
N GLY A 114 -6.01 11.52 1.59
CA GLY A 114 -6.97 11.17 0.55
C GLY A 114 -8.40 11.08 1.08
N GLY A 115 -9.16 10.07 0.66
CA GLY A 115 -10.57 9.91 1.01
C GLY A 115 -10.83 9.72 2.52
N PRO A 116 -11.72 10.51 3.15
CA PRO A 116 -12.07 10.35 4.57
C PRO A 116 -12.61 8.95 4.92
N SER A 117 -13.41 8.36 4.03
CA SER A 117 -14.00 7.04 4.24
C SER A 117 -12.94 5.93 4.35
N ASP A 118 -11.89 5.99 3.55
CA ASP A 118 -10.79 5.02 3.59
C ASP A 118 -10.03 5.11 4.92
N ALA A 119 -9.77 6.33 5.39
CA ALA A 119 -9.15 6.54 6.70
C ALA A 119 -10.02 6.06 7.86
N ILE A 120 -11.33 6.32 7.81
CA ILE A 120 -12.28 5.86 8.83
C ILE A 120 -12.31 4.33 8.91
N ASN A 121 -12.26 3.63 7.78
CA ASN A 121 -12.23 2.17 7.77
C ASN A 121 -10.99 1.63 8.50
N ILE A 122 -9.82 2.21 8.24
CA ILE A 122 -8.56 1.81 8.90
C ILE A 122 -8.58 2.18 10.38
N TYR A 123 -9.03 3.40 10.71
CA TYR A 123 -9.15 3.89 12.08
C TYR A 123 -10.03 2.96 12.93
N ARG A 124 -11.21 2.60 12.42
CA ARG A 124 -12.15 1.71 13.10
C ARG A 124 -11.57 0.32 13.27
N GLU A 125 -10.96 -0.24 12.23
CA GLU A 125 -10.34 -1.56 12.30
C GLU A 125 -9.22 -1.60 13.36
N ILE A 126 -8.34 -0.60 13.40
CA ILE A 126 -7.27 -0.55 14.42
C ILE A 126 -7.88 -0.49 15.83
N ASN A 127 -8.91 0.34 16.05
CA ASN A 127 -9.58 0.41 17.35
C ASN A 127 -10.29 -0.89 17.73
N GLU A 128 -11.00 -1.52 16.80
CA GLU A 128 -11.64 -2.83 17.02
C GLU A 128 -10.61 -3.88 17.41
N LEU A 129 -9.48 -3.97 16.68
CA LEU A 129 -8.43 -4.92 16.96
C LEU A 129 -7.80 -4.66 18.34
N ARG A 130 -7.48 -3.41 18.67
CA ARG A 130 -6.90 -3.04 19.98
C ARG A 130 -7.83 -3.36 21.15
N ASN A 131 -9.14 -3.18 20.97
CA ASN A 131 -10.14 -3.44 22.00
C ASN A 131 -10.57 -4.91 22.04
N SER A 132 -10.30 -5.67 20.98
CA SER A 132 -10.49 -7.12 20.98
C SER A 132 -9.41 -7.78 21.84
N LEU A 133 -9.76 -8.10 23.08
CA LEU A 133 -8.96 -8.97 23.95
C LEU A 133 -8.83 -10.34 23.25
N HIS A 134 -7.67 -10.62 22.66
CA HIS A 134 -7.24 -11.88 22.01
C HIS A 134 -8.33 -12.79 21.43
N GLY A 135 -8.52 -12.74 20.10
CA GLY A 135 -8.92 -13.91 19.30
C GLY A 135 -10.12 -14.71 19.84
N ALA A 136 -11.28 -14.07 19.95
CA ALA A 136 -12.54 -14.78 20.05
C ALA A 136 -12.95 -15.27 18.65
N PRO A 137 -12.93 -16.59 18.36
CA PRO A 137 -13.71 -17.10 17.25
C PRO A 137 -15.18 -17.00 17.67
N GLY A 138 -15.97 -16.25 16.89
CA GLY A 138 -17.40 -16.13 17.10
C GLY A 138 -17.86 -14.69 17.30
N LEU A 139 -18.07 -13.99 16.19
CA LEU A 139 -19.17 -13.06 16.14
C LEU A 139 -20.45 -13.91 16.03
N THR A 140 -20.95 -14.42 17.16
CA THR A 140 -22.32 -14.93 17.20
C THR A 140 -23.22 -13.70 17.17
N ILE A 141 -23.84 -13.45 16.01
CA ILE A 141 -25.17 -12.87 16.00
C ILE A 141 -26.00 -13.76 16.94
N GLU A 142 -26.66 -13.14 17.91
CA GLU A 142 -27.51 -13.84 18.88
C GLU A 142 -28.50 -14.76 18.15
N ASP A 143 -28.20 -16.06 18.15
CA ASP A 143 -29.19 -17.14 18.01
C ASP A 143 -28.64 -18.36 18.76
N SER A 144 -29.13 -18.49 20.01
CA SER A 144 -29.22 -19.68 20.88
C SER A 144 -28.36 -20.93 20.59
N ASP A 145 -27.41 -21.25 21.48
CA ASP A 145 -27.24 -22.58 22.11
C ASP A 145 -26.23 -22.53 23.31
N PRO A 146 -26.60 -22.87 24.56
CA PRO A 146 -25.76 -22.63 25.75
C PRO A 146 -24.80 -23.77 26.15
N THR A 147 -24.39 -24.69 25.27
CA THR A 147 -23.75 -25.96 25.72
C THR A 147 -22.32 -26.27 25.25
N ALA A 148 -21.52 -25.28 24.81
CA ALA A 148 -20.12 -25.52 24.44
C ALA A 148 -19.12 -24.81 25.37
N SER A 149 -18.67 -25.51 26.42
CA SER A 149 -17.54 -25.10 27.26
C SER A 149 -16.20 -25.38 26.53
N SER A 150 -15.37 -24.34 26.35
CA SER A 150 -13.95 -24.52 26.05
C SER A 150 -13.11 -23.72 27.05
N ASN A 151 -12.27 -24.42 27.81
CA ASN A 151 -11.32 -23.84 28.75
C ASN A 151 -10.31 -22.95 28.00
N LYS A 152 -10.45 -21.62 28.12
CA LYS A 152 -9.39 -20.65 27.82
C LYS A 152 -9.14 -19.84 29.09
N LYS A 153 -7.86 -19.77 29.52
CA LYS A 153 -7.43 -18.89 30.61
C LYS A 153 -7.66 -17.44 30.19
N GLU A 154 -8.71 -16.81 30.69
CA GLU A 154 -8.85 -15.35 30.66
C GLU A 154 -7.74 -14.73 31.52
N VAL A 155 -6.86 -13.96 30.89
CA VAL A 155 -5.95 -13.06 31.59
C VAL A 155 -6.71 -11.74 31.79
N PRO A 156 -6.80 -11.19 33.01
CA PRO A 156 -7.60 -9.99 33.27
C PRO A 156 -7.12 -8.77 32.45
N PRO A 157 -8.02 -7.89 32.00
CA PRO A 157 -7.71 -6.73 31.13
C PRO A 157 -6.54 -5.87 31.61
N ALA A 158 -6.45 -5.60 32.92
CA ALA A 158 -5.41 -4.76 33.51
C ALA A 158 -3.98 -5.35 33.37
N ALA A 159 -3.86 -6.68 33.30
CA ALA A 159 -2.57 -7.34 33.12
C ALA A 159 -2.07 -7.21 31.66
N ASN A 160 -2.98 -7.25 30.68
CA ASN A 160 -2.63 -7.04 29.27
C ASN A 160 -2.17 -5.62 29.00
N ASP A 161 -2.80 -4.62 29.62
CA ASP A 161 -2.39 -3.22 29.46
C ASP A 161 -0.99 -2.94 30.03
N ALA A 162 -0.67 -3.47 31.22
CA ALA A 162 0.66 -3.32 31.80
C ALA A 162 1.75 -4.00 30.94
N VAL A 163 1.45 -5.19 30.42
CA VAL A 163 2.35 -5.93 29.51
C VAL A 163 2.54 -5.17 28.20
N LYS A 164 1.46 -4.63 27.64
CA LYS A 164 1.48 -3.81 26.43
C LYS A 164 2.31 -2.54 26.63
N GLN A 165 2.13 -1.81 27.73
CA GLN A 165 2.94 -0.62 28.04
C GLN A 165 4.43 -0.96 28.21
N ALA A 166 4.75 -2.06 28.89
CA ALA A 166 6.13 -2.52 29.01
C ALA A 166 6.74 -2.87 27.64
N LEU A 167 5.95 -3.50 26.77
CA LEU A 167 6.34 -3.81 25.40
C LEU A 167 6.58 -2.55 24.57
N LEU A 168 5.66 -1.58 24.60
CA LEU A 168 5.81 -0.31 23.88
C LEU A 168 7.03 0.47 24.36
N LYS A 169 7.34 0.44 25.66
CA LYS A 169 8.56 1.02 26.22
C LYS A 169 9.83 0.32 25.72
N ALA A 170 9.80 -1.01 25.64
CA ALA A 170 10.92 -1.80 25.11
C ALA A 170 11.16 -1.49 23.64
N VAL A 171 10.09 -1.46 22.83
CA VAL A 171 10.16 -1.06 21.42
C VAL A 171 10.64 0.38 21.29
N GLY A 172 10.12 1.32 22.09
CA GLY A 172 10.52 2.73 22.03
C GLY A 172 11.99 2.97 22.33
N THR A 173 12.58 2.18 23.22
CA THR A 173 14.00 2.33 23.60
C THR A 173 14.95 1.39 22.85
N GLY A 174 14.43 0.38 22.15
CA GLY A 174 15.23 -0.71 21.58
C GLY A 174 15.94 -1.57 22.62
N LYS A 175 15.54 -1.49 23.89
CA LYS A 175 16.19 -2.16 25.02
C LYS A 175 15.19 -3.00 25.80
N GLY A 176 15.63 -4.17 26.24
CA GLY A 176 14.87 -5.07 27.11
C GLY A 176 14.50 -6.39 26.45
N THR A 177 14.10 -7.36 27.26
CA THR A 177 13.60 -8.66 26.83
C THR A 177 12.11 -8.77 27.14
N LEU A 178 11.33 -9.29 26.19
CA LEU A 178 9.91 -9.49 26.40
C LEU A 178 9.64 -10.58 27.46
N PRO A 179 8.79 -10.31 28.47
CA PRO A 179 8.23 -11.38 29.29
C PRO A 179 7.52 -12.40 28.40
N ALA A 180 7.53 -13.69 28.77
CA ALA A 180 6.91 -14.73 27.93
C ALA A 180 5.42 -14.45 27.65
N ALA A 181 4.71 -13.83 28.61
CA ALA A 181 3.31 -13.40 28.50
C ALA A 181 3.08 -12.25 27.48
N ALA A 182 4.13 -11.50 27.11
CA ALA A 182 4.04 -10.44 26.12
C ALA A 182 4.02 -10.96 24.68
N ARG A 183 4.28 -12.26 24.47
CA ARG A 183 4.27 -12.88 23.13
C ARG A 183 2.87 -13.01 22.53
N ASP A 184 1.84 -13.03 23.37
CA ASP A 184 0.46 -13.11 22.92
C ASP A 184 -0.10 -11.72 22.59
N VAL A 185 0.43 -10.66 23.21
CA VAL A 185 0.08 -9.25 22.94
C VAL A 185 0.62 -8.81 21.58
N ARG A 186 -0.29 -8.43 20.68
CA ARG A 186 0.01 -7.94 19.33
C ARG A 186 -0.18 -6.42 19.28
N PRO A 187 0.85 -5.61 19.53
CA PRO A 187 0.72 -4.16 19.37
C PRO A 187 0.56 -3.79 17.89
N ILE A 188 -0.17 -2.71 17.64
CA ILE A 188 -0.23 -2.04 16.34
C ILE A 188 0.65 -0.80 16.40
N ILE A 189 1.77 -0.82 15.68
CA ILE A 189 2.77 0.23 15.68
C ILE A 189 2.79 0.88 14.29
N VAL A 190 2.75 2.21 14.23
CA VAL A 190 2.91 2.97 13.00
C VAL A 190 4.34 3.52 12.94
N SER A 191 4.97 3.41 11.77
CA SER A 191 6.26 4.02 11.44
C SER A 191 6.07 4.94 10.24
N ILE A 192 6.21 6.25 10.46
CA ILE A 192 6.07 7.29 9.43
C ILE A 192 7.46 7.62 8.88
N LYS A 193 7.67 7.45 7.57
CA LYS A 193 8.97 7.71 6.94
C LYS A 193 9.12 9.16 6.47
N ASN A 194 8.33 9.57 5.47
CA ASN A 194 8.43 10.92 4.89
C ASN A 194 7.25 11.81 5.28
N MET A 195 6.04 11.24 5.27
CA MET A 195 4.82 12.00 5.54
C MET A 195 3.69 11.05 5.96
N CYS A 196 2.91 11.46 6.94
CA CYS A 196 1.59 10.91 7.20
C CYS A 196 0.71 12.05 7.67
N ALA A 197 0.00 12.64 6.72
CA ALA A 197 -0.79 13.84 6.90
C ALA A 197 -2.27 13.59 6.57
N SER A 198 -3.17 14.42 7.12
CA SER A 198 -4.60 14.39 6.87
C SER A 198 -5.18 12.98 7.08
N ALA A 199 -5.85 12.39 6.10
CA ALA A 199 -6.45 11.06 6.18
C ALA A 199 -5.46 9.96 6.62
N CYS A 200 -4.17 10.06 6.29
CA CYS A 200 -3.17 9.10 6.79
C CYS A 200 -3.02 9.21 8.30
N TYR A 201 -2.92 10.44 8.81
CA TYR A 201 -2.78 10.66 10.25
C TYR A 201 -4.06 10.28 10.99
N TYR A 202 -5.24 10.49 10.40
CA TYR A 202 -6.50 9.96 10.91
C TYR A 202 -6.42 8.45 11.08
N ALA A 203 -6.05 7.71 10.02
CA ALA A 203 -5.92 6.27 10.09
C ALA A 203 -4.88 5.80 11.13
N ALA A 204 -3.79 6.54 11.30
CA ALA A 204 -2.70 6.20 12.22
C ALA A 204 -2.95 6.58 13.68
N SER A 205 -3.85 7.54 13.96
CA SER A 205 -4.08 8.09 15.30
C SER A 205 -4.46 7.06 16.38
N PRO A 206 -5.17 5.94 16.11
CA PRO A 206 -5.53 4.98 17.14
C PRO A 206 -4.45 3.92 17.34
N ALA A 207 -3.28 4.00 16.69
CA ALA A 207 -2.21 3.03 16.89
C ALA A 207 -1.67 3.06 18.33
N ASP A 208 -1.13 1.93 18.79
CA ASP A 208 -0.56 1.80 20.13
C ASP A 208 0.66 2.68 20.33
N ALA A 209 1.50 2.75 19.30
CA ALA A 209 2.59 3.70 19.18
C ALA A 209 2.72 4.20 17.74
N VAL A 210 3.05 5.47 17.60
CA VAL A 210 3.34 6.14 16.34
C VAL A 210 4.75 6.69 16.44
N TYR A 211 5.65 6.17 15.62
CA TYR A 211 7.00 6.70 15.45
C TYR A 211 7.10 7.41 14.11
N ALA A 212 7.91 8.45 14.05
CA ALA A 212 8.15 9.16 12.80
C ALA A 212 9.62 9.52 12.63
N ASP A 213 10.09 9.56 11.38
CA ASP A 213 11.36 10.19 11.07
C ASP A 213 11.39 11.63 11.61
N PRO A 214 12.52 12.13 12.14
CA PRO A 214 12.61 13.51 12.61
C PRO A 214 12.13 14.56 11.60
N ASN A 215 12.36 14.32 10.30
CA ASN A 215 11.97 15.22 9.22
C ASN A 215 10.64 14.87 8.55
N ALA A 216 9.92 13.87 9.06
CA ALA A 216 8.63 13.53 8.52
C ALA A 216 7.62 14.69 8.68
N ILE A 217 6.68 14.78 7.74
CA ILE A 217 5.55 15.71 7.80
C ILE A 217 4.35 15.01 8.45
N ILE A 218 3.92 15.50 9.62
CA ILE A 218 2.78 14.99 10.38
C ILE A 218 1.71 16.09 10.52
N GLY A 219 0.47 15.69 10.76
CA GLY A 219 -0.63 16.61 11.07
C GLY A 219 -1.56 16.78 9.88
N SER A 220 -1.80 18.03 9.47
CA SER A 220 -2.83 18.37 8.49
C SER A 220 -4.22 17.88 8.91
N ILE A 221 -4.52 17.98 10.20
CA ILE A 221 -5.83 17.62 10.73
C ILE A 221 -6.81 18.71 10.29
N GLY A 222 -7.65 18.36 9.33
CA GLY A 222 -8.52 19.25 8.60
C GLY A 222 -9.12 18.55 7.39
N VAL A 223 -10.19 19.14 6.85
CA VAL A 223 -10.91 18.64 5.67
C VAL A 223 -11.04 19.75 4.65
N ARG A 224 -11.09 19.37 3.37
CA ARG A 224 -11.19 20.29 2.24
C ARG A 224 -12.12 19.67 1.20
N MET A 225 -12.87 20.54 0.53
CA MET A 225 -13.64 20.21 -0.65
C MET A 225 -13.30 21.23 -1.73
N ASP A 226 -13.05 20.76 -2.95
CA ASP A 226 -12.71 21.61 -4.08
C ASP A 226 -13.88 21.80 -5.02
N HIS A 227 -14.02 23.02 -5.53
CA HIS A 227 -14.91 23.37 -6.64
C HIS A 227 -14.15 24.19 -7.68
N TRP A 228 -14.44 23.94 -8.95
CA TRP A 228 -13.82 24.64 -10.07
C TRP A 228 -14.89 25.36 -10.88
N ASP A 229 -14.86 26.69 -10.88
CA ASP A 229 -15.70 27.50 -11.75
C ASP A 229 -14.99 27.73 -13.09
N VAL A 230 -15.51 27.11 -14.15
CA VAL A 230 -14.99 27.26 -15.52
C VAL A 230 -15.92 28.06 -16.44
N SER A 231 -16.95 28.73 -15.88
CA SER A 231 -17.93 29.53 -16.63
C SER A 231 -17.29 30.52 -17.60
N LYS A 232 -16.28 31.27 -17.14
CA LYS A 232 -15.56 32.28 -17.96
C LYS A 232 -14.81 31.68 -19.15
N ILE A 233 -14.41 30.40 -19.08
CA ILE A 233 -13.78 29.71 -20.22
C ILE A 233 -14.85 29.38 -21.26
N MET A 234 -16.00 28.88 -20.81
CA MET A 234 -17.15 28.55 -21.66
C MET A 234 -17.69 29.76 -22.41
N ASP A 235 -17.82 30.90 -21.72
CA ASP A 235 -18.24 32.17 -22.31
C ASP A 235 -17.33 32.60 -23.47
N ARG A 236 -16.00 32.44 -23.31
CA ARG A 236 -15.02 32.77 -24.36
C ARG A 236 -15.10 31.84 -25.56
N LEU A 237 -15.49 30.60 -25.35
CA LEU A 237 -15.65 29.59 -26.40
C LEU A 237 -17.04 29.66 -27.06
N GLY A 238 -17.96 30.46 -26.51
CA GLY A 238 -19.33 30.57 -27.01
C GLY A 238 -20.15 29.30 -26.76
N VAL A 239 -19.82 28.51 -25.73
CA VAL A 239 -20.53 27.27 -25.39
C VAL A 239 -21.43 27.52 -24.19
N ALA A 240 -22.73 27.29 -24.35
CA ALA A 240 -23.70 27.40 -23.25
C ALA A 240 -23.96 26.04 -22.60
N ASN A 241 -24.06 26.02 -21.27
CA ASN A 241 -24.53 24.87 -20.51
C ASN A 241 -25.90 25.18 -19.88
N GLU A 242 -26.92 24.39 -20.24
CA GLU A 242 -28.28 24.49 -19.72
C GLU A 242 -28.66 23.16 -19.03
N PRO A 243 -28.39 23.03 -17.72
CA PRO A 243 -28.68 21.82 -16.97
C PRO A 243 -30.19 21.72 -16.72
N LEU A 244 -30.78 20.58 -17.12
CA LEU A 244 -32.14 20.20 -16.74
C LEU A 244 -32.05 19.28 -15.52
N THR A 245 -32.49 19.78 -14.36
CA THR A 245 -32.37 19.04 -13.09
C THR A 245 -33.69 18.90 -12.37
N ALA A 246 -33.88 17.78 -11.68
CA ALA A 246 -34.91 17.61 -10.66
C ALA A 246 -34.26 17.65 -9.27
N GLY A 247 -34.87 18.39 -8.34
CA GLY A 247 -34.36 18.65 -7.00
C GLY A 247 -33.57 19.97 -6.90
N ALA A 248 -33.89 20.80 -5.90
CA ALA A 248 -33.38 22.17 -5.77
C ALA A 248 -31.85 22.28 -5.70
N TRP A 249 -31.19 21.29 -5.10
CA TRP A 249 -29.73 21.29 -4.85
C TRP A 249 -28.91 20.49 -5.87
N LYS A 250 -29.56 19.95 -6.92
CA LYS A 250 -28.91 18.97 -7.81
C LYS A 250 -27.80 19.59 -8.68
N ALA A 251 -27.82 20.91 -8.85
CA ALA A 251 -26.84 21.70 -9.60
C ALA A 251 -25.92 22.56 -8.71
N SER A 252 -25.96 22.40 -7.38
CA SER A 252 -25.22 23.28 -6.45
C SER A 252 -23.70 23.20 -6.54
N LEU A 253 -23.16 22.12 -7.12
CA LEU A 253 -21.72 21.94 -7.40
C LEU A 253 -21.46 21.82 -8.90
N ASP A 254 -22.29 22.46 -9.73
CA ASP A 254 -22.09 22.49 -11.17
C ASP A 254 -20.82 23.31 -11.53
N PRO A 255 -19.78 22.69 -12.14
CA PRO A 255 -18.53 23.38 -12.44
C PRO A 255 -18.69 24.50 -13.49
N TRP A 256 -19.80 24.52 -14.24
CA TRP A 256 -20.06 25.51 -15.28
C TRP A 256 -20.58 26.85 -14.71
N ARG A 257 -20.74 26.96 -13.39
CA ARG A 257 -21.30 28.13 -12.71
C ARG A 257 -20.54 28.45 -11.42
N PRO A 258 -20.51 29.73 -11.00
CA PRO A 258 -20.03 30.10 -9.68
C PRO A 258 -20.97 29.56 -8.60
N ILE A 259 -20.40 29.11 -7.47
CA ILE A 259 -21.18 28.73 -6.29
C ILE A 259 -21.75 29.99 -5.64
N ASP A 260 -23.04 29.98 -5.35
CA ASP A 260 -23.74 31.02 -4.60
C ASP A 260 -23.44 30.94 -3.08
N ASP A 261 -23.75 32.02 -2.35
CA ASP A 261 -23.36 32.12 -0.94
C ASP A 261 -24.20 31.23 -0.02
N GLU A 262 -25.43 30.88 -0.40
CA GLU A 262 -26.27 29.94 0.35
C GLU A 262 -25.68 28.52 0.28
N THR A 263 -25.30 28.09 -0.92
CA THR A 263 -24.61 26.82 -1.14
C THR A 263 -23.26 26.78 -0.41
N LYS A 264 -22.45 27.85 -0.46
CA LYS A 264 -21.20 27.89 0.32
C LYS A 264 -21.44 27.75 1.81
N ALA A 265 -22.40 28.50 2.36
CA ALA A 265 -22.71 28.45 3.78
C ALA A 265 -23.13 27.04 4.20
N PHE A 266 -24.01 26.40 3.43
CA PHE A 266 -24.43 25.00 3.65
C PHE A 266 -23.25 24.02 3.61
N LEU A 267 -22.42 24.06 2.56
CA LEU A 267 -21.27 23.15 2.43
C LEU A 267 -20.26 23.34 3.56
N HIS A 268 -20.05 24.58 4.01
CA HIS A 268 -19.19 24.84 5.15
C HIS A 268 -19.78 24.29 6.45
N SER A 269 -20.98 24.71 6.85
CA SER A 269 -21.53 24.38 8.17
C SER A 269 -22.01 22.94 8.29
N GLU A 270 -22.64 22.40 7.25
CA GLU A 270 -23.29 21.09 7.32
C GLU A 270 -22.38 19.94 6.92
N LEU A 271 -21.36 20.19 6.10
CA LEU A 271 -20.43 19.16 5.63
C LEU A 271 -19.04 19.36 6.26
N LEU A 272 -18.33 20.44 5.90
CA LEU A 272 -16.93 20.60 6.27
C LEU A 272 -16.73 20.68 7.79
N ASP A 273 -17.50 21.51 8.49
CA ASP A 273 -17.36 21.67 9.94
C ASP A 273 -17.66 20.36 10.68
N LYS A 274 -18.73 19.64 10.28
CA LYS A 274 -19.08 18.36 10.91
C LYS A 274 -18.06 17.27 10.64
N MET A 275 -17.53 17.19 9.41
CA MET A 275 -16.47 16.24 9.06
C MET A 275 -15.17 16.55 9.81
N HIS A 276 -14.82 17.84 9.92
CA HIS A 276 -13.66 18.28 10.66
C HIS A 276 -13.76 17.92 12.15
N GLU A 277 -14.91 18.22 12.75
CA GLU A 277 -15.19 17.97 14.16
C GLU A 277 -15.21 16.45 14.47
N GLN A 278 -15.67 15.61 13.53
CA GLN A 278 -15.51 14.16 13.65
C GLN A 278 -14.03 13.73 13.62
N PHE A 279 -13.24 14.26 12.69
CA PHE A 279 -11.81 13.93 12.58
C PHE A 279 -11.07 14.33 13.87
N ILE A 280 -11.33 15.53 14.39
CA ILE A 280 -10.81 16.00 15.67
C ILE A 280 -11.11 15.01 16.80
N ARG A 281 -12.39 14.65 17.00
CA ARG A 281 -12.80 13.73 18.07
C ARG A 281 -12.09 12.39 17.99
N ASP A 282 -11.95 11.86 16.78
CA ASP A 282 -11.30 10.56 16.59
C ASP A 282 -9.78 10.63 16.83
N VAL A 283 -9.13 11.73 16.49
CA VAL A 283 -7.71 11.95 16.85
C VAL A 283 -7.54 12.09 18.35
N GLU A 284 -8.40 12.86 19.02
CA GLU A 284 -8.39 13.02 20.47
C GLU A 284 -8.61 11.68 21.19
N ALA A 285 -9.55 10.87 20.72
CA ALA A 285 -9.82 9.55 21.26
C ALA A 285 -8.67 8.56 20.98
N GLY A 286 -8.16 8.52 19.74
CA GLY A 286 -7.08 7.61 19.34
C GLY A 286 -5.77 7.87 20.09
N ARG A 287 -5.49 9.13 20.42
CA ARG A 287 -4.30 9.58 21.14
C ARG A 287 -4.61 10.00 22.59
N ALA A 288 -5.68 9.46 23.18
CA ALA A 288 -6.10 9.80 24.53
C ALA A 288 -4.96 9.64 25.55
N GLY A 289 -4.78 10.66 26.40
CA GLY A 289 -3.71 10.71 27.41
C GLY A 289 -2.31 11.01 26.86
N LYS A 290 -2.15 11.21 25.54
CA LYS A 290 -0.87 11.55 24.90
C LYS A 290 -0.86 12.96 24.32
N LEU A 291 -1.99 13.42 23.77
CA LEU A 291 -2.12 14.75 23.17
C LEU A 291 -2.11 15.86 24.22
N LEU A 292 -1.78 17.07 23.75
CA LEU A 292 -2.08 18.30 24.47
C LEU A 292 -3.55 18.38 24.86
N SER A 293 -3.84 19.14 25.93
CA SER A 293 -5.22 19.51 26.24
C SER A 293 -5.84 20.30 25.09
N ARG A 294 -7.17 20.28 24.96
CA ARG A 294 -7.89 20.97 23.89
C ARG A 294 -7.50 22.45 23.77
N GLU A 295 -7.44 23.15 24.89
CA GLU A 295 -7.06 24.57 24.94
C GLU A 295 -5.65 24.82 24.39
N GLN A 296 -4.69 23.96 24.76
CA GLN A 296 -3.32 24.05 24.26
C GLN A 296 -3.24 23.69 22.77
N ALA A 297 -3.98 22.65 22.34
CA ALA A 297 -4.04 22.24 20.94
C ALA A 297 -4.60 23.35 20.05
N ASP A 298 -5.65 24.05 20.50
CA ASP A 298 -6.24 25.19 19.79
C ASP A 298 -5.24 26.36 19.70
N LYS A 299 -4.52 26.66 20.80
CA LYS A 299 -3.47 27.69 20.81
C LYS A 299 -2.34 27.40 19.83
N GLU A 300 -1.92 26.13 19.75
CA GLU A 300 -0.89 25.67 18.80
C GLU A 300 -1.44 25.45 17.38
N GLN A 301 -2.75 25.64 17.18
CA GLN A 301 -3.44 25.48 15.89
C GLN A 301 -3.31 24.06 15.34
N LEU A 302 -3.48 23.07 16.21
CA LEU A 302 -3.30 21.65 15.89
C LEU A 302 -4.33 21.16 14.86
N TYR A 303 -5.56 21.68 14.96
CA TYR A 303 -6.72 21.29 14.16
C TYR A 303 -7.05 22.31 13.07
N THR A 304 -6.04 22.94 12.45
CA THR A 304 -6.29 23.95 11.39
C THR A 304 -5.73 23.52 10.03
N GLY A 305 -5.40 22.25 9.86
CA GLY A 305 -4.72 21.74 8.66
C GLY A 305 -3.21 22.05 8.60
N ARG A 306 -2.59 22.51 9.69
CA ARG A 306 -1.13 22.76 9.75
C ARG A 306 -0.30 21.49 9.83
N PHE A 307 0.93 21.58 9.33
CA PHE A 307 1.92 20.51 9.34
C PHE A 307 2.98 20.73 10.42
N TRP A 308 3.51 19.63 10.94
CA TRP A 308 4.52 19.63 11.98
C TRP A 308 5.60 18.59 11.67
N LEU A 309 6.86 18.95 11.92
CA LEU A 309 7.98 18.01 11.89
C LEU A 309 8.04 17.18 13.17
N GLY A 310 8.81 16.09 13.16
CA GLY A 310 8.85 15.07 14.21
C GLY A 310 8.94 15.62 15.64
N ASP A 311 9.86 16.54 15.92
CA ASP A 311 10.04 17.09 17.28
C ASP A 311 8.80 17.85 17.79
N ARG A 312 8.17 18.66 16.92
CA ARG A 312 6.94 19.38 17.27
C ARG A 312 5.75 18.43 17.38
N ALA A 313 5.64 17.49 16.44
CA ALA A 313 4.60 16.47 16.48
C ALA A 313 4.69 15.65 17.78
N LYS A 314 5.89 15.31 18.24
CA LYS A 314 6.14 14.63 19.51
C LYS A 314 5.73 15.51 20.70
N ALA A 315 6.16 16.76 20.72
CA ALA A 315 5.81 17.71 21.78
C ALA A 315 4.29 17.90 21.92
N PHE A 316 3.54 17.77 20.82
CA PHE A 316 2.09 17.88 20.79
C PHE A 316 1.36 16.56 21.11
N GLY A 317 2.09 15.45 21.21
CA GLY A 317 1.53 14.11 21.41
C GLY A 317 0.99 13.44 20.15
N LEU A 318 1.20 14.05 18.98
CA LEU A 318 0.79 13.49 17.69
C LEU A 318 1.54 12.18 17.40
N ILE A 319 2.79 12.09 17.82
CA ILE A 319 3.62 10.89 17.76
C ILE A 319 4.18 10.58 19.15
N ASP A 320 4.60 9.34 19.36
CA ASP A 320 5.18 8.88 20.63
C ASP A 320 6.69 9.21 20.71
N ASP A 321 7.43 9.00 19.62
CA ASP A 321 8.83 9.39 19.54
C ASP A 321 9.31 9.53 18.08
N THR A 322 10.47 10.17 17.91
CA THR A 322 11.17 10.21 16.64
C THR A 322 12.02 8.95 16.46
N ALA A 323 11.87 8.27 15.33
CA ALA A 323 12.70 7.15 14.90
C ALA A 323 12.52 6.95 13.39
N THR A 324 13.63 6.69 12.69
CA THR A 324 13.59 6.29 11.28
C THR A 324 12.91 4.92 11.13
N SER A 325 12.38 4.63 9.94
CA SER A 325 11.78 3.32 9.65
C SER A 325 12.76 2.16 9.89
N THR A 326 14.04 2.39 9.64
CA THR A 326 15.12 1.42 9.89
C THR A 326 15.27 1.15 11.38
N GLU A 327 15.31 2.19 12.21
CA GLU A 327 15.41 2.04 13.66
C GLU A 327 14.19 1.34 14.24
N VAL A 328 12.97 1.64 13.76
CA VAL A 328 11.76 0.96 14.24
C VAL A 328 11.82 -0.54 13.94
N ARG A 329 12.25 -0.94 12.74
CA ARG A 329 12.43 -2.36 12.39
C ARG A 329 13.56 -3.01 13.19
N GLU A 330 14.65 -2.30 13.45
CA GLU A 330 15.74 -2.79 14.30
C GLU A 330 15.27 -3.04 15.74
N ARG A 331 14.58 -2.06 16.34
CA ARG A 331 14.00 -2.15 17.68
C ARG A 331 13.05 -3.34 17.79
N LEU A 332 12.16 -3.53 16.80
CA LEU A 332 11.27 -4.70 16.74
C LEU A 332 12.04 -6.01 16.61
N SER A 333 13.12 -6.03 15.81
CA SER A 333 13.93 -7.22 15.63
C SER A 333 14.64 -7.64 16.92
N ILE A 334 15.15 -6.66 17.67
CA ILE A 334 15.77 -6.88 18.99
C ILE A 334 14.74 -7.39 20.00
N VAL A 335 13.61 -6.70 20.10
CA VAL A 335 12.57 -6.98 21.11
C VAL A 335 11.94 -8.35 20.89
N TYR A 336 11.66 -8.74 19.65
CA TYR A 336 11.01 -10.01 19.31
C TYR A 336 12.00 -11.13 18.92
N GLY A 337 13.30 -10.83 18.80
CA GLY A 337 14.32 -11.82 18.43
C GLY A 337 14.12 -12.41 17.03
N THR A 338 13.52 -11.66 16.10
CA THR A 338 13.25 -12.11 14.73
C THR A 338 13.60 -11.03 13.72
N THR A 339 14.21 -11.43 12.60
CA THR A 339 14.45 -10.54 11.45
C THR A 339 13.40 -10.73 10.36
N ARG A 340 12.35 -11.52 10.63
CA ARG A 340 11.31 -11.86 9.67
C ARG A 340 10.21 -10.82 9.69
N PHE A 341 10.04 -10.16 8.55
CA PHE A 341 8.94 -9.24 8.29
C PHE A 341 8.16 -9.76 7.09
N ARG A 342 6.84 -9.80 7.20
CA ARG A 342 5.97 -10.31 6.13
C ARG A 342 4.96 -9.25 5.74
N ASP A 343 4.92 -8.89 4.47
CA ASP A 343 3.94 -7.96 3.94
C ASP A 343 2.56 -8.63 3.77
N TYR A 344 1.50 -7.94 4.20
CA TYR A 344 0.10 -8.42 4.12
C TYR A 344 -0.72 -7.73 3.02
N ASN A 345 -0.29 -6.56 2.54
CA ASN A 345 -0.93 -5.84 1.43
C ASN A 345 0.06 -5.44 0.32
N ALA A 346 1.20 -6.13 0.21
CA ALA A 346 2.07 -5.93 -0.94
C ALA A 346 1.33 -6.32 -2.24
N PRO A 347 1.47 -5.52 -3.32
CA PRO A 347 1.01 -5.94 -4.63
C PRO A 347 1.60 -7.30 -4.97
N LYS A 348 0.75 -8.29 -5.30
CA LYS A 348 1.23 -9.62 -5.70
C LYS A 348 2.06 -9.45 -6.98
N ALA A 349 3.36 -9.77 -6.91
CA ALA A 349 4.20 -9.81 -8.09
C ALA A 349 3.55 -10.73 -9.13
N SER A 350 3.17 -10.18 -10.29
CA SER A 350 2.66 -11.00 -11.38
C SER A 350 3.85 -11.65 -12.09
N LEU A 351 3.66 -12.89 -12.58
CA LEU A 351 4.68 -13.56 -13.38
C LEU A 351 5.10 -12.71 -14.59
N SER A 352 4.17 -11.90 -15.14
CA SER A 352 4.46 -10.93 -16.21
C SER A 352 5.39 -9.79 -15.77
N SER A 353 5.21 -9.24 -14.56
CA SER A 353 6.11 -8.21 -14.01
C SER A 353 7.51 -8.74 -13.70
N MET A 354 7.62 -10.01 -13.28
CA MET A 354 8.91 -10.65 -12.96
C MET A 354 9.68 -11.09 -14.22
N LEU A 355 8.96 -11.47 -15.28
CA LEU A 355 9.56 -11.81 -16.58
C LEU A 355 9.89 -10.59 -17.44
N GLY A 356 9.74 -9.37 -16.90
CA GLY A 356 9.97 -8.13 -17.66
C GLY A 356 9.01 -7.97 -18.86
N LEU A 357 7.91 -8.71 -18.88
CA LEU A 357 6.88 -8.66 -19.92
C LEU A 357 5.91 -7.51 -19.61
N SER A 358 6.44 -6.29 -19.52
CA SER A 358 5.65 -5.09 -19.83
C SER A 358 5.65 -4.92 -21.35
N LEU A 359 4.98 -5.85 -22.04
CA LEU A 359 4.63 -5.66 -23.45
C LEU A 359 3.39 -4.77 -23.51
N ASP A 360 3.61 -3.48 -23.35
CA ASP A 360 2.67 -2.46 -23.79
C ASP A 360 2.88 -2.26 -25.30
N VAL A 361 2.57 -3.31 -26.08
CA VAL A 361 2.52 -3.23 -27.55
C VAL A 361 1.36 -4.11 -28.01
N ASN A 362 0.32 -3.42 -28.45
CA ASN A 362 -0.81 -3.80 -29.31
C ASN A 362 -0.75 -5.19 -30.00
N LEU A 363 -0.75 -6.29 -29.23
CA LEU A 363 -0.68 -7.65 -29.78
C LEU A 363 -1.91 -7.99 -30.63
N LYS A 364 -3.04 -7.32 -30.36
CA LYS A 364 -4.26 -7.42 -31.19
C LYS A 364 -4.06 -6.86 -32.59
N GLU A 365 -3.36 -5.73 -32.75
CA GLU A 365 -3.06 -5.17 -34.08
C GLU A 365 -2.04 -6.02 -34.86
N ALA A 366 -1.01 -6.53 -34.17
CA ALA A 366 -0.01 -7.40 -34.78
C ALA A 366 -0.59 -8.76 -35.23
N LEU A 367 -1.49 -9.35 -34.44
CA LEU A 367 -2.18 -10.59 -34.81
C LEU A 367 -3.25 -10.35 -35.89
N SER A 368 -3.95 -9.21 -35.90
CA SER A 368 -4.90 -8.88 -36.97
C SER A 368 -4.20 -8.58 -38.31
N GLY A 369 -3.02 -7.96 -38.28
CA GLY A 369 -2.22 -7.70 -39.48
C GLY A 369 -1.67 -8.97 -40.13
N ALA A 370 -1.29 -9.97 -39.32
CA ALA A 370 -0.81 -11.26 -39.81
C ALA A 370 -1.92 -12.14 -40.42
N LEU A 371 -3.17 -12.01 -39.96
CA LEU A 371 -4.32 -12.77 -40.49
C LEU A 371 -4.88 -12.18 -41.79
N ASN A 372 -4.78 -10.85 -41.99
CA ASN A 372 -5.24 -10.19 -43.22
C ASN A 372 -4.24 -10.26 -44.39
N ALA A 373 -2.96 -10.56 -44.14
CA ALA A 373 -1.95 -10.70 -45.20
C ALA A 373 -2.06 -12.02 -46.00
N THR A 374 -2.92 -12.95 -45.58
CA THR A 374 -3.16 -14.24 -46.26
C THR A 374 -4.38 -14.26 -47.18
N SER A 375 -5.14 -13.17 -47.32
CA SER A 375 -6.37 -13.14 -48.16
C SER A 375 -6.28 -12.29 -49.43
N THR A 376 -5.10 -11.76 -49.80
CA THR A 376 -4.87 -11.01 -51.04
C THR A 376 -3.76 -11.63 -51.89
N VAL A 377 -3.98 -12.88 -52.29
CA VAL A 377 -3.45 -13.41 -53.56
C VAL A 377 -4.56 -14.21 -54.22
N ARG A 378 -5.30 -13.56 -55.12
CA ARG A 378 -5.98 -14.17 -56.26
C ARG A 378 -5.94 -13.20 -57.44
#